data_AF-A0A662BQI5-F1
#
_entry.id   AF-A0A662BQI5-F1
#
_cell.length_a   1.000
_cell.length_b   1.000
_cell.length_c   1.000
_cell.angle_alpha   90.00
_cell.angle_beta   90.00
_cell.angle_gamma   90.00
#
_symmetry.space_group_name_H-M   'P 1'
#
loop_
_entity.id
_entity.type
_entity.pdbx_description
1 polymer ?
#
loop_
_entity_poly.entity_id
_entity_poly.type
_entity_poly.pdbx_seq_one_letter_code
_entity_poly.pdbx_strand_id
1 'polypeptide(L)'
;MKKRLSFNLITKILKNLRKLNLIFYIKILKPLLNYFLVNLDDEPFINQLKAKAFVILNILGFIMNLLYILIAVFSKLSLNYIIHTVIFIVIITNLILVRKGKYVKASNLSILSLIILFVLSINLFPSSNSFDHFADEFYFLLAFLVLSLLFTTDKMILINASIIFFGTLSFYIFRTDHSSGFSLDAIINYEFVVIIITGILLLISRIIRKTMIFADEKANQYFHEKDNAVHAFMTVAATSDAMLKMSKKVSQLTDRLNDSSSIQAGSVKEMYSNISSLSDSIGNNAEYSELALN
;
A
#
# COMPACT_ATOMS: atom_id res chain seq x y z
N MET A 1 26.36 -38.45 -13.89
CA MET A 1 26.76 -37.18 -14.55
C MET A 1 25.61 -36.43 -15.27
N LYS A 2 24.67 -37.11 -15.94
CA LYS A 2 23.52 -36.49 -16.65
C LYS A 2 22.57 -35.63 -15.78
N LYS A 3 22.37 -35.95 -14.49
CA LYS A 3 21.47 -35.22 -13.57
C LYS A 3 21.98 -33.82 -13.14
N ARG A 4 23.29 -33.54 -13.21
CA ARG A 4 23.85 -32.22 -12.84
C ARG A 4 23.75 -31.19 -13.98
N LEU A 5 23.69 -31.64 -15.24
CA LEU A 5 23.56 -30.76 -16.41
C LEU A 5 22.15 -30.17 -16.57
N SER A 6 21.10 -30.90 -16.18
CA SER A 6 19.71 -30.39 -16.25
C SER A 6 19.43 -29.28 -15.22
N PHE A 7 20.02 -29.36 -14.02
CA PHE A 7 19.81 -28.37 -12.96
C PHE A 7 20.45 -27.01 -13.28
N ASN A 8 21.63 -26.99 -13.91
CA ASN A 8 22.29 -25.76 -14.34
C ASN A 8 21.57 -25.09 -15.52
N LEU A 9 20.89 -25.86 -16.38
CA LEU A 9 20.09 -25.31 -17.46
C LEU A 9 18.81 -24.65 -16.93
N ILE A 10 18.11 -25.31 -16.00
CA ILE A 10 16.87 -24.81 -15.38
C ILE A 10 17.14 -23.52 -14.59
N THR A 11 18.21 -23.49 -13.80
CA THR A 11 18.59 -22.29 -13.03
C THR A 11 19.00 -21.11 -13.93
N LYS A 12 19.66 -21.36 -15.06
CA LYS A 12 20.01 -20.33 -16.06
C LYS A 12 18.76 -19.79 -16.77
N ILE A 13 17.80 -20.65 -17.12
CA ILE A 13 16.51 -20.26 -17.71
C ILE A 13 15.70 -19.41 -16.72
N LEU A 14 15.57 -19.84 -15.46
CA LEU A 14 14.87 -19.09 -14.42
C LEU A 14 15.51 -17.71 -14.16
N LYS A 15 16.84 -17.62 -14.17
CA LYS A 15 17.56 -16.35 -13.98
C LYS A 15 17.35 -15.40 -15.17
N ASN A 16 17.32 -15.93 -16.40
CA ASN A 16 17.01 -15.15 -17.60
C ASN A 16 15.55 -14.68 -17.63
N LEU A 17 14.59 -15.53 -17.26
CA LEU A 17 13.18 -15.17 -17.14
C LEU A 17 12.96 -14.07 -16.09
N ARG A 18 13.64 -14.16 -14.94
CA ARG A 18 13.58 -13.12 -13.89
C ARG A 18 14.15 -11.78 -14.38
N LYS A 19 15.25 -11.81 -15.14
CA LYS A 19 15.88 -10.61 -15.69
C LYS A 19 15.01 -9.98 -16.80
N LEU A 20 14.38 -10.79 -17.64
CA LEU A 20 13.45 -10.35 -18.68
C LEU A 20 12.19 -9.69 -18.09
N ASN A 21 11.59 -10.31 -17.05
CA ASN A 21 10.44 -9.76 -16.35
C ASN A 21 10.74 -8.42 -15.67
N LEU A 22 11.93 -8.26 -15.08
CA LEU A 22 12.34 -7.01 -14.44
C LEU A 22 12.52 -5.88 -15.46
N ILE A 23 13.12 -6.18 -16.62
CA ILE A 23 13.33 -5.20 -17.69
C ILE A 23 12.00 -4.78 -18.32
N PHE A 24 11.11 -5.72 -18.58
CA PHE A 24 9.77 -5.46 -19.11
C PHE A 24 8.95 -4.57 -18.15
N TYR A 25 8.94 -4.92 -16.85
CA TYR A 25 8.25 -4.16 -15.82
C TYR A 25 8.75 -2.71 -15.71
N ILE A 26 10.07 -2.51 -15.69
CA ILE A 26 10.67 -1.19 -15.45
C ILE A 26 10.58 -0.29 -16.69
N LYS A 27 10.82 -0.84 -17.90
CA LYS A 27 10.89 0.00 -19.11
C LYS A 27 9.55 0.30 -19.75
N ILE A 28 8.59 -0.62 -19.74
CA ILE A 28 7.33 -0.49 -20.49
C ILE A 28 6.16 -0.20 -19.56
N LEU A 29 6.02 -0.96 -18.47
CA LEU A 29 4.84 -0.84 -17.61
C LEU A 29 4.86 0.43 -16.76
N LYS A 30 6.01 0.83 -16.22
CA LYS A 30 6.15 2.03 -15.39
C LYS A 30 5.72 3.33 -16.10
N PRO A 31 6.19 3.67 -17.32
CA PRO A 31 5.73 4.88 -18.00
C PRO A 31 4.24 4.83 -18.36
N LEU A 32 3.71 3.66 -18.75
CA LEU A 32 2.28 3.50 -19.01
C LEU A 32 1.43 3.73 -17.75
N LEU A 33 1.84 3.17 -16.62
CA LEU A 33 1.17 3.40 -15.35
C LEU A 33 1.20 4.86 -14.95
N ASN A 34 2.36 5.51 -15.05
CA ASN A 34 2.49 6.93 -14.76
C ASN A 34 1.59 7.77 -15.68
N TYR A 35 1.45 7.40 -16.96
CA TYR A 35 0.60 8.11 -17.91
C TYR A 35 -0.90 8.02 -17.59
N PHE A 36 -1.38 6.85 -17.14
CA PHE A 36 -2.80 6.66 -16.81
C PHE A 36 -3.16 7.11 -15.38
N LEU A 37 -2.19 7.13 -14.46
CA LEU A 37 -2.44 7.44 -13.04
C LEU A 37 -2.15 8.91 -12.66
N VAL A 38 -1.83 9.80 -13.62
CA VAL A 38 -1.47 11.21 -13.38
C VAL A 38 -2.45 11.96 -12.48
N ASN A 39 -3.75 11.69 -12.59
CA ASN A 39 -4.80 12.44 -11.88
C ASN A 39 -5.38 11.65 -10.69
N LEU A 40 -4.59 10.76 -10.08
CA LEU A 40 -5.01 9.93 -8.93
C LEU A 40 -4.20 10.19 -7.66
N ASP A 41 -3.27 11.15 -7.66
CA ASP A 41 -2.37 11.41 -6.53
C ASP A 41 -3.12 11.89 -5.27
N ASP A 42 -4.27 12.55 -5.42
CA ASP A 42 -5.11 13.05 -4.32
C ASP A 42 -6.11 12.01 -3.76
N GLU A 43 -6.22 10.84 -4.40
CA GLU A 43 -7.13 9.78 -3.96
C GLU A 43 -6.51 8.94 -2.83
N PRO A 44 -7.33 8.30 -1.96
CA PRO A 44 -6.83 7.41 -0.90
C PRO A 44 -5.90 6.33 -1.46
N PHE A 45 -4.85 5.98 -0.71
CA PHE A 45 -3.83 5.00 -1.13
C PHE A 45 -4.42 3.69 -1.66
N ILE A 46 -5.50 3.20 -1.06
CA ILE A 46 -6.18 1.99 -1.51
C ILE A 46 -6.79 2.14 -2.91
N ASN A 47 -7.35 3.30 -3.23
CA ASN A 47 -7.90 3.60 -4.54
C ASN A 47 -6.78 3.70 -5.58
N GLN A 48 -5.64 4.29 -5.22
CA GLN A 48 -4.46 4.31 -6.07
C GLN A 48 -3.94 2.89 -6.38
N LEU A 49 -3.86 2.03 -5.36
CA LEU A 49 -3.42 0.64 -5.53
C LEU A 49 -4.39 -0.16 -6.40
N LYS A 50 -5.70 0.00 -6.18
CA LYS A 50 -6.74 -0.63 -6.99
C LYS A 50 -6.72 -0.11 -8.42
N ALA A 51 -6.57 1.20 -8.64
CA ALA A 51 -6.45 1.81 -9.96
C ALA A 51 -5.22 1.29 -10.70
N LYS A 52 -4.08 1.16 -10.02
CA LYS A 52 -2.87 0.56 -10.59
C LYS A 52 -3.10 -0.87 -11.05
N ALA A 53 -3.68 -1.72 -10.20
CA ALA A 53 -4.03 -3.09 -10.56
C ALA A 53 -5.02 -3.14 -11.73
N PHE A 54 -6.02 -2.26 -11.72
CA PHE A 54 -7.03 -2.15 -12.78
C PHE A 54 -6.42 -1.74 -14.12
N VAL A 55 -5.49 -0.78 -14.15
CA VAL A 55 -4.78 -0.38 -15.37
C VAL A 55 -3.93 -1.52 -15.90
N ILE A 56 -3.19 -2.23 -15.05
CA ILE A 56 -2.40 -3.41 -15.47
C ILE A 56 -3.32 -4.45 -16.11
N LEU A 57 -4.46 -4.74 -15.49
CA LEU A 57 -5.42 -5.72 -15.99
C LEU A 57 -6.05 -5.29 -17.32
N ASN A 58 -6.37 -4.01 -17.49
CA ASN A 58 -6.87 -3.47 -18.76
C ASN A 58 -5.80 -3.50 -19.86
N ILE A 59 -4.53 -3.22 -19.55
CA ILE A 59 -3.43 -3.32 -20.52
C ILE A 59 -3.22 -4.79 -20.93
N LEU A 60 -3.25 -5.73 -19.98
CA LEU A 60 -3.16 -7.15 -20.28
C LEU A 60 -4.34 -7.59 -21.15
N GLY A 61 -5.56 -7.20 -20.78
CA GLY A 61 -6.77 -7.46 -21.54
C GLY A 61 -6.73 -6.86 -22.95
N PHE A 62 -6.14 -5.66 -23.10
CA PHE A 62 -5.92 -5.01 -24.39
C PHE A 62 -5.01 -5.85 -25.28
N ILE A 63 -3.87 -6.29 -24.75
CA ILE A 63 -2.90 -7.12 -25.49
C ILE A 63 -3.54 -8.46 -25.90
N MET A 64 -4.25 -9.12 -24.98
CA MET A 64 -4.92 -10.39 -25.26
C MET A 64 -6.02 -10.25 -26.32
N ASN A 65 -6.85 -9.21 -26.23
CA ASN A 65 -7.88 -8.96 -27.25
C ASN A 65 -7.26 -8.58 -28.61
N LEU A 66 -6.19 -7.79 -28.62
CA LEU A 66 -5.49 -7.44 -29.85
C LEU A 66 -4.91 -8.70 -30.54
N LEU A 67 -4.28 -9.58 -29.76
CA LEU A 67 -3.78 -10.86 -30.27
C LEU A 67 -4.92 -11.73 -30.83
N TYR A 68 -6.05 -11.80 -30.12
CA TYR A 68 -7.22 -12.54 -30.60
C TYR A 68 -7.74 -11.97 -31.92
N ILE A 69 -7.93 -10.65 -32.01
CA ILE A 69 -8.39 -9.99 -33.25
C ILE A 69 -7.40 -10.25 -34.39
N LEU A 70 -6.09 -10.17 -34.14
CA LEU A 70 -5.07 -10.46 -35.16
C LEU A 70 -5.16 -11.91 -35.67
N ILE A 71 -5.17 -12.90 -34.77
CA ILE A 71 -5.33 -14.32 -35.15
C ILE A 71 -6.63 -14.51 -35.92
N ALA A 72 -7.69 -13.87 -35.44
CA ALA A 72 -9.00 -13.99 -36.01
C ALA A 72 -9.02 -13.43 -37.43
N VAL A 73 -8.44 -12.26 -37.73
CA VAL A 73 -8.32 -11.72 -39.10
C VAL A 73 -7.68 -12.72 -40.09
N PHE A 74 -6.77 -13.59 -39.64
CA PHE A 74 -6.18 -14.65 -40.46
C PHE A 74 -7.01 -15.95 -40.54
N SER A 75 -8.04 -16.08 -39.71
CA SER A 75 -9.04 -17.16 -39.71
C SER A 75 -10.35 -16.68 -40.36
N LYS A 76 -11.29 -17.58 -40.65
CA LYS A 76 -12.60 -17.16 -41.19
C LYS A 76 -13.33 -16.24 -40.19
N LEU A 77 -13.95 -15.18 -40.72
CA LEU A 77 -14.78 -14.25 -39.95
C LEU A 77 -15.94 -15.00 -39.27
N SER A 78 -16.13 -14.76 -37.97
CA SER A 78 -17.16 -15.34 -37.11
C SER A 78 -17.87 -14.23 -36.33
N LEU A 79 -18.98 -14.54 -35.67
CA LEU A 79 -19.71 -13.55 -34.85
C LEU A 79 -18.92 -13.14 -33.58
N ASN A 80 -17.95 -13.97 -33.14
CA ASN A 80 -17.15 -13.71 -31.95
C ASN A 80 -16.32 -12.41 -32.04
N TYR A 81 -16.08 -11.89 -33.25
CA TYR A 81 -15.33 -10.65 -33.47
C TYR A 81 -16.08 -9.43 -32.94
N ILE A 82 -17.41 -9.46 -32.99
CA ILE A 82 -18.25 -8.37 -32.49
C ILE A 82 -18.03 -8.23 -30.98
N ILE A 83 -18.03 -9.35 -30.25
CA ILE A 83 -17.78 -9.40 -28.80
C ILE A 83 -16.39 -8.82 -28.49
N HIS A 84 -15.33 -9.29 -29.16
CA HIS A 84 -13.97 -8.79 -28.91
C HIS A 84 -13.79 -7.31 -29.29
N THR A 85 -14.48 -6.84 -30.33
CA THR A 85 -14.47 -5.41 -30.71
C THR A 85 -15.13 -4.55 -29.63
N VAL A 86 -16.26 -4.99 -29.08
CA VAL A 86 -16.93 -4.30 -27.97
C VAL A 86 -16.03 -4.28 -26.73
N ILE A 87 -15.40 -5.40 -26.38
CA ILE A 87 -14.43 -5.46 -25.26
C ILE A 87 -13.29 -4.46 -25.48
N PHE A 88 -12.78 -4.37 -26.70
CA PHE A 88 -11.71 -3.43 -27.05
C PHE A 88 -12.12 -1.97 -26.83
N ILE A 89 -13.33 -1.59 -27.26
CA ILE A 89 -13.89 -0.25 -27.04
C ILE A 89 -14.09 0.03 -25.54
N VAL A 90 -14.58 -0.94 -24.79
CA VAL A 90 -14.75 -0.84 -23.32
C VAL A 90 -13.40 -0.57 -22.65
N ILE A 91 -12.35 -1.33 -22.99
CA ILE A 91 -11.01 -1.16 -22.43
C ILE A 91 -10.45 0.24 -22.72
N ILE A 92 -10.55 0.71 -23.97
CA ILE A 92 -10.09 2.07 -24.33
C ILE A 92 -10.84 3.12 -23.52
N THR A 93 -12.17 3.00 -23.43
CA THR A 93 -13.02 3.93 -22.69
C THR A 93 -12.63 3.96 -21.21
N ASN A 94 -12.37 2.80 -20.61
CA ASN A 94 -11.96 2.69 -19.21
C ASN A 94 -10.61 3.35 -18.96
N LEU A 95 -9.62 3.10 -19.83
CA LEU A 95 -8.29 3.72 -19.70
C LEU A 95 -8.36 5.25 -19.81
N ILE A 96 -9.21 5.78 -20.70
CA ILE A 96 -9.46 7.22 -20.81
C ILE A 96 -10.12 7.76 -19.53
N LEU A 97 -11.08 7.04 -18.95
CA LEU A 97 -11.75 7.45 -17.71
C LEU A 97 -10.79 7.44 -16.50
N VAL A 98 -9.95 6.41 -16.38
CA VAL A 98 -8.91 6.34 -15.33
C VAL A 98 -7.97 7.53 -15.45
N ARG A 99 -7.52 7.85 -16.67
CA ARG A 99 -6.68 9.03 -16.90
C ARG A 99 -7.35 10.33 -16.45
N LYS A 100 -8.67 10.45 -16.56
CA LYS A 100 -9.43 11.62 -16.08
C LYS A 100 -9.64 11.65 -14.55
N GLY A 101 -8.98 10.76 -13.79
CA GLY A 101 -9.17 10.62 -12.35
C GLY A 101 -10.46 9.92 -11.96
N LYS A 102 -11.27 9.43 -12.91
CA LYS A 102 -12.60 8.85 -12.65
C LYS A 102 -12.54 7.33 -12.50
N TYR A 103 -11.62 6.83 -11.68
CA TYR A 103 -11.37 5.39 -11.50
C TYR A 103 -12.62 4.60 -11.10
N VAL A 104 -13.36 5.04 -10.07
CA VAL A 104 -14.56 4.32 -9.58
C VAL A 104 -15.63 4.18 -10.66
N LYS A 105 -15.77 5.20 -11.52
CA LYS A 105 -16.70 5.14 -12.66
C LYS A 105 -16.19 4.17 -13.74
N ALA A 106 -14.88 4.22 -14.03
CA ALA A 106 -14.26 3.33 -15.00
C ALA A 106 -14.39 1.85 -14.58
N SER A 107 -14.12 1.52 -13.32
CA SER A 107 -14.22 0.14 -12.83
C SER A 107 -15.64 -0.40 -12.85
N ASN A 108 -16.62 0.39 -12.38
CA ASN A 108 -18.02 0.03 -12.43
C ASN A 108 -18.50 -0.19 -13.87
N LEU A 109 -18.17 0.75 -14.76
CA LEU A 109 -18.56 0.67 -16.18
C LEU A 109 -17.92 -0.54 -16.87
N SER A 110 -16.64 -0.81 -16.61
CA SER A 110 -15.93 -1.95 -17.17
C SER A 110 -16.64 -3.26 -16.88
N ILE A 111 -16.90 -3.53 -15.60
CA ILE A 111 -17.43 -4.83 -15.19
C ILE A 111 -18.89 -4.97 -15.58
N LEU A 112 -19.68 -3.89 -15.47
CA LEU A 112 -21.04 -3.86 -15.98
C LEU A 112 -21.11 -4.17 -17.48
N SER A 113 -20.27 -3.50 -18.27
CA SER A 113 -20.27 -3.68 -19.73
C SER A 113 -19.92 -5.11 -20.12
N LEU A 114 -18.97 -5.72 -19.41
CA LEU A 114 -18.60 -7.12 -19.62
C LEU A 114 -19.76 -8.05 -19.24
N ILE A 115 -20.38 -7.87 -18.07
CA ILE A 115 -21.52 -8.70 -17.66
C ILE A 115 -22.67 -8.60 -18.66
N ILE A 116 -23.03 -7.38 -19.09
CA ILE A 116 -24.08 -7.18 -20.10
C ILE A 116 -23.70 -7.88 -21.41
N LEU A 117 -22.45 -7.73 -21.87
CA LEU A 117 -21.99 -8.34 -23.10
C LEU A 117 -22.09 -9.87 -23.07
N PHE A 118 -21.69 -10.50 -21.97
CA PHE A 118 -21.74 -11.95 -21.81
C PHE A 118 -23.18 -12.46 -21.62
N VAL A 119 -24.04 -11.73 -20.91
CA VAL A 119 -25.49 -12.04 -20.85
C VAL A 119 -26.14 -11.96 -22.23
N LEU A 120 -25.79 -10.93 -23.03
CA LEU A 120 -26.26 -10.82 -24.40
C LEU A 120 -25.69 -11.95 -25.28
N SER A 121 -24.44 -12.37 -25.06
CA SER A 121 -23.81 -13.49 -25.77
C SER A 121 -24.66 -14.77 -25.64
N ILE A 122 -24.99 -15.12 -24.39
CA ILE A 122 -25.81 -16.28 -24.04
C ILE A 122 -27.18 -16.26 -24.75
N ASN A 123 -27.83 -15.09 -24.79
CA ASN A 123 -29.20 -14.97 -25.28
C ASN A 123 -29.32 -14.77 -26.80
N LEU A 124 -28.35 -14.11 -27.44
CA LEU A 124 -28.43 -13.72 -28.85
C LEU A 124 -27.63 -14.64 -29.79
N PHE A 125 -26.63 -15.36 -29.29
CA PHE A 125 -25.77 -16.23 -30.11
C PHE A 125 -25.83 -17.71 -29.67
N PRO A 126 -27.02 -18.34 -29.70
CA PRO A 126 -27.14 -19.75 -29.33
C PRO A 126 -26.32 -20.63 -30.28
N SER A 127 -25.35 -21.37 -29.74
CA SER A 127 -24.60 -22.39 -30.49
C SER A 127 -25.42 -23.68 -30.60
N SER A 128 -25.01 -24.57 -31.52
CA SER A 128 -25.58 -25.92 -31.66
C SER A 128 -25.41 -26.78 -30.41
N ASN A 129 -24.38 -26.52 -29.60
CA ASN A 129 -24.16 -27.10 -28.27
C ASN A 129 -24.51 -26.06 -27.21
N SER A 130 -25.79 -25.79 -27.12
CA SER A 130 -26.38 -24.74 -26.30
C SER A 130 -26.02 -24.76 -24.82
N PHE A 131 -25.86 -25.95 -24.26
CA PHE A 131 -25.56 -26.16 -22.86
C PHE A 131 -24.11 -25.83 -22.54
N ASP A 132 -23.16 -26.38 -23.30
CA ASP A 132 -21.73 -26.14 -23.09
C ASP A 132 -21.41 -24.64 -23.20
N HIS A 133 -21.98 -23.97 -24.20
CA HIS A 133 -21.81 -22.53 -24.37
C HIS A 133 -22.42 -21.74 -23.19
N PHE A 134 -23.62 -22.11 -22.73
CA PHE A 134 -24.19 -21.47 -21.54
C PHE A 134 -23.30 -21.66 -20.30
N ALA A 135 -22.82 -22.88 -20.06
CA ALA A 135 -22.01 -23.19 -18.89
C ALA A 135 -20.69 -22.40 -18.90
N ASP A 136 -20.00 -22.35 -20.04
CA ASP A 136 -18.76 -21.58 -20.21
C ASP A 136 -18.99 -20.09 -19.92
N GLU A 137 -20.02 -19.49 -20.53
CA GLU A 137 -20.32 -18.08 -20.34
C GLU A 137 -20.81 -17.77 -18.91
N PHE A 138 -21.53 -18.70 -18.28
CA PHE A 138 -21.94 -18.59 -16.88
C PHE A 138 -20.72 -18.53 -15.93
N TYR A 139 -19.70 -19.36 -16.17
CA TYR A 139 -18.47 -19.29 -15.36
C TYR A 139 -17.70 -17.99 -15.59
N PHE A 140 -17.71 -17.42 -16.80
CA PHE A 140 -17.17 -16.08 -17.03
C PHE A 140 -17.95 -15.00 -16.29
N LEU A 141 -19.29 -15.03 -16.30
CA LEU A 141 -20.13 -14.12 -15.54
C LEU A 141 -19.82 -14.18 -14.04
N LEU A 142 -19.65 -15.38 -13.51
CA LEU A 142 -19.29 -15.61 -12.11
C LEU A 142 -17.89 -15.08 -11.78
N ALA A 143 -16.92 -15.27 -12.68
CA ALA A 143 -15.59 -14.68 -12.55
C ALA A 143 -15.63 -13.14 -12.52
N PHE A 144 -16.43 -12.50 -13.39
CA PHE A 144 -16.61 -11.05 -13.37
C PHE A 144 -17.38 -10.55 -12.14
N LEU A 145 -18.31 -11.35 -11.62
CA LEU A 145 -18.99 -11.06 -10.36
C LEU A 145 -17.98 -11.08 -9.19
N VAL A 146 -17.11 -12.08 -9.13
CA VAL A 146 -16.02 -12.11 -8.14
C VAL A 146 -15.05 -10.95 -8.33
N LEU A 147 -14.70 -10.61 -9.58
CA LEU A 147 -13.84 -9.46 -9.89
C LEU A 147 -14.45 -8.12 -9.43
N SER A 148 -15.79 -8.03 -9.37
CA SER A 148 -16.52 -6.87 -8.85
C SER A 148 -16.08 -6.51 -7.44
N LEU A 149 -15.82 -7.50 -6.59
CA LEU A 149 -15.37 -7.28 -5.21
C LEU A 149 -14.13 -6.40 -5.10
N LEU A 150 -13.20 -6.53 -6.06
CA LEU A 150 -11.93 -5.80 -6.01
C LEU A 150 -12.11 -4.33 -6.44
N PHE A 151 -12.88 -4.10 -7.49
CA PHE A 151 -12.86 -2.81 -8.21
C PHE A 151 -14.16 -2.01 -8.13
N THR A 152 -15.30 -2.61 -7.81
CA THR A 152 -16.60 -1.94 -7.83
C THR A 152 -17.13 -1.63 -6.44
N THR A 153 -18.24 -0.88 -6.38
CA THR A 153 -18.96 -0.58 -5.14
C THR A 153 -19.96 -1.69 -4.79
N ASP A 154 -20.37 -1.79 -3.52
CA ASP A 154 -21.33 -2.81 -3.08
C ASP A 154 -22.67 -2.71 -3.83
N LYS A 155 -23.11 -1.48 -4.13
CA LYS A 155 -24.30 -1.22 -4.96
C LYS A 155 -24.14 -1.83 -6.35
N MET A 156 -22.94 -1.74 -6.92
CA MET A 156 -22.65 -2.27 -8.24
C MET A 156 -22.58 -3.80 -8.25
N ILE A 157 -22.08 -4.42 -7.17
CA ILE A 157 -22.12 -5.88 -7.01
C ILE A 157 -23.56 -6.38 -7.07
N LEU A 158 -24.49 -5.71 -6.38
CA LEU A 158 -25.91 -6.05 -6.41
C LEU A 158 -26.51 -5.89 -7.82
N ILE A 159 -26.25 -4.75 -8.49
CA ILE A 159 -26.72 -4.51 -9.86
C ILE A 159 -26.22 -5.60 -10.81
N ASN A 160 -24.92 -5.91 -10.74
CA ASN A 160 -24.27 -6.94 -11.55
C ASN A 160 -24.89 -8.32 -11.29
N ALA A 161 -25.09 -8.68 -10.02
CA ALA A 161 -25.74 -9.94 -9.64
C ALA A 161 -27.17 -10.04 -10.16
N SER A 162 -27.95 -8.95 -10.06
CA SER A 162 -29.32 -8.91 -10.61
C SER A 162 -29.34 -9.08 -12.13
N ILE A 163 -28.42 -8.44 -12.85
CA ILE A 163 -28.32 -8.59 -14.31
C ILE A 163 -27.96 -10.04 -14.69
N ILE A 164 -27.04 -10.67 -13.97
CA ILE A 164 -26.69 -12.07 -14.17
C ILE A 164 -27.94 -12.93 -13.94
N PHE A 165 -28.58 -12.80 -12.77
CA PHE A 165 -29.76 -13.57 -12.38
C PHE A 165 -30.89 -13.49 -13.41
N PHE A 166 -31.29 -12.26 -13.80
CA PHE A 166 -32.35 -12.11 -14.80
C PHE A 166 -31.89 -12.53 -16.19
N GLY A 167 -30.61 -12.34 -16.52
CA GLY A 167 -30.03 -12.72 -17.80
C GLY A 167 -30.01 -14.23 -18.02
N THR A 168 -29.59 -14.99 -17.01
CA THR A 168 -29.56 -16.47 -17.03
C THR A 168 -30.96 -17.06 -16.93
N LEU A 169 -31.84 -16.46 -16.13
CA LEU A 169 -33.25 -16.85 -16.08
C LEU A 169 -33.97 -16.61 -17.42
N SER A 170 -33.69 -15.48 -18.08
CA SER A 170 -34.31 -15.17 -19.39
C SER A 170 -33.92 -16.18 -20.46
N PHE A 171 -32.67 -16.66 -20.43
CA PHE A 171 -32.20 -17.69 -21.35
C PHE A 171 -33.04 -18.96 -21.25
N TYR A 172 -33.46 -19.37 -20.05
CA TYR A 172 -34.34 -20.51 -19.90
C TYR A 172 -35.76 -20.25 -20.43
N ILE A 173 -36.36 -19.13 -20.03
CA ILE A 173 -37.76 -18.82 -20.36
C ILE A 173 -37.96 -18.72 -21.88
N PHE A 174 -37.02 -18.09 -22.58
CA PHE A 174 -37.14 -17.82 -24.01
C PHE A 174 -36.61 -18.95 -24.90
N ARG A 175 -35.93 -19.95 -24.33
CA ARG A 175 -35.44 -21.09 -25.11
C ARG A 175 -36.53 -22.15 -25.20
N THR A 176 -37.19 -22.18 -26.36
CA THR A 176 -38.33 -23.06 -26.64
C THR A 176 -37.97 -24.55 -26.70
N ASP A 177 -36.68 -24.89 -26.88
CA ASP A 177 -36.24 -26.26 -27.10
C ASP A 177 -35.90 -27.00 -25.80
N HIS A 178 -36.95 -27.45 -25.11
CA HIS A 178 -36.88 -28.25 -23.88
C HIS A 178 -36.28 -29.66 -24.12
N SER A 179 -36.03 -30.03 -25.38
CA SER A 179 -35.41 -31.30 -25.75
C SER A 179 -33.90 -31.36 -25.47
N SER A 180 -33.28 -30.20 -25.19
CA SER A 180 -31.83 -30.02 -25.04
C SER A 180 -31.24 -30.48 -23.70
N GLY A 181 -32.00 -31.18 -22.85
CA GLY A 181 -31.53 -31.72 -21.57
C GLY A 181 -31.39 -30.68 -20.46
N PHE A 182 -31.86 -29.44 -20.68
CA PHE A 182 -31.92 -28.40 -19.65
C PHE A 182 -33.08 -28.69 -18.68
N SER A 183 -32.78 -29.27 -17.51
CA SER A 183 -33.78 -29.42 -16.45
C SER A 183 -33.97 -28.08 -15.72
N LEU A 184 -35.21 -27.80 -15.32
CA LEU A 184 -35.55 -26.66 -14.49
C LEU A 184 -34.70 -26.65 -13.20
N ASP A 185 -34.40 -27.83 -12.65
CA ASP A 185 -33.55 -28.03 -11.48
C ASP A 185 -32.11 -27.51 -11.69
N ALA A 186 -31.54 -27.68 -12.88
CA ALA A 186 -30.20 -27.19 -13.17
C ALA A 186 -30.12 -25.66 -13.11
N ILE A 187 -31.14 -24.98 -13.62
CA ILE A 187 -31.19 -23.50 -13.61
C ILE A 187 -31.39 -22.97 -12.21
N ILE A 188 -32.30 -23.59 -11.45
CA ILE A 188 -32.47 -23.26 -10.03
C ILE A 188 -31.12 -23.36 -9.31
N ASN A 189 -30.33 -24.40 -9.59
CA ASN A 189 -29.00 -24.54 -9.01
C ASN A 189 -28.04 -23.40 -9.43
N TYR A 190 -28.02 -23.01 -10.71
CA TYR A 190 -27.19 -21.89 -11.17
C TYR A 190 -27.61 -20.55 -10.53
N GLU A 191 -28.91 -20.27 -10.45
CA GLU A 191 -29.42 -19.07 -9.79
C GLU A 191 -29.10 -19.05 -8.29
N PHE A 192 -29.24 -20.19 -7.64
CA PHE A 192 -28.89 -20.34 -6.23
C PHE A 192 -27.39 -20.08 -5.99
N VAL A 193 -26.53 -20.52 -6.91
CA VAL A 193 -25.08 -20.22 -6.89
C VAL A 193 -24.84 -18.72 -7.01
N VAL A 194 -25.52 -18.01 -7.91
CA VAL A 194 -25.41 -16.54 -8.04
C VAL A 194 -25.79 -15.85 -6.73
N ILE A 195 -26.89 -16.26 -6.09
CA ILE A 195 -27.35 -15.70 -4.81
C ILE A 195 -26.31 -15.94 -3.70
N ILE A 196 -25.84 -17.17 -3.54
CA ILE A 196 -24.84 -17.53 -2.50
C ILE A 196 -23.57 -16.71 -2.70
N ILE A 197 -23.02 -16.70 -3.92
CA ILE A 197 -21.78 -15.99 -4.21
C ILE A 197 -21.95 -14.50 -3.95
N THR A 198 -23.06 -13.91 -4.36
CA THR A 198 -23.36 -12.50 -4.09
C THR A 198 -23.37 -12.23 -2.58
N GLY A 199 -24.01 -13.10 -1.79
CA GLY A 199 -24.01 -13.00 -0.33
C GLY A 199 -22.60 -13.04 0.27
N ILE A 200 -21.77 -14.00 -0.18
CA ILE A 200 -20.37 -14.14 0.24
C ILE A 200 -19.56 -12.89 -0.13
N LEU A 201 -19.70 -12.38 -1.36
CA LEU A 201 -18.95 -11.20 -1.83
C LEU A 201 -19.32 -9.95 -1.02
N LEU A 202 -20.60 -9.77 -0.68
CA LEU A 202 -21.03 -8.65 0.17
C LEU A 202 -20.48 -8.76 1.59
N LEU A 203 -20.43 -9.96 2.16
CA LEU A 203 -19.81 -10.20 3.47
C LEU A 203 -18.31 -9.90 3.42
N ILE A 204 -17.59 -10.39 2.41
CA ILE A 204 -16.16 -10.13 2.23
C ILE A 204 -15.92 -8.62 2.07
N SER A 205 -16.71 -7.94 1.25
CA SER A 205 -16.59 -6.48 1.06
C SER A 205 -16.75 -5.73 2.39
N ARG A 206 -17.75 -6.11 3.20
CA ARG A 206 -17.96 -5.52 4.53
C ARG A 206 -16.79 -5.78 5.47
N ILE A 207 -16.22 -6.98 5.47
CA ILE A 207 -15.05 -7.32 6.28
C ILE A 207 -13.86 -6.46 5.85
N ILE A 208 -13.55 -6.40 4.55
CA ILE A 208 -12.45 -5.60 4.02
C ILE A 208 -12.59 -4.13 4.42
N ARG A 209 -13.78 -3.54 4.27
CA ARG A 209 -14.03 -2.13 4.68
C ARG A 209 -13.78 -1.91 6.17
N LYS A 210 -14.30 -2.80 7.03
CA LYS A 210 -14.10 -2.69 8.48
C LYS A 210 -12.63 -2.84 8.87
N THR A 211 -11.92 -3.80 8.28
CA THR A 211 -10.49 -4.00 8.51
C THR A 211 -9.67 -2.79 8.05
N MET A 212 -10.08 -2.15 6.95
CA MET A 212 -9.39 -0.96 6.43
C MET A 212 -9.57 0.26 7.35
N ILE A 213 -10.80 0.51 7.83
CA ILE A 213 -11.06 1.59 8.80
C ILE A 213 -10.20 1.38 10.06
N PHE A 214 -10.18 0.16 10.58
CA PHE A 214 -9.37 -0.19 11.74
C PHE A 214 -7.86 -0.03 11.49
N ALA A 215 -7.39 -0.33 10.28
CA ALA A 215 -6.00 -0.15 9.90
C ALA A 215 -5.61 1.34 9.79
N ASP A 216 -6.48 2.18 9.22
CA ASP A 216 -6.28 3.63 9.14
C ASP A 216 -6.28 4.27 10.53
N GLU A 217 -7.21 3.87 11.42
CA GLU A 217 -7.23 4.32 12.81
C GLU A 217 -5.92 3.98 13.53
N LYS A 218 -5.42 2.75 13.37
CA LYS A 218 -4.12 2.35 13.92
C LYS A 218 -2.95 3.11 13.30
N ALA A 219 -2.95 3.33 11.99
CA ALA A 219 -1.89 4.08 11.32
C ALA A 219 -1.78 5.52 11.87
N ASN A 220 -2.93 6.17 12.12
CA ASN A 220 -2.97 7.49 12.73
C ASN A 220 -2.46 7.48 14.18
N GLN A 221 -2.80 6.46 14.97
CA GLN A 221 -2.25 6.30 16.33
C GLN A 221 -0.72 6.17 16.31
N TYR A 222 -0.16 5.34 15.42
CA TYR A 222 1.30 5.21 15.28
C TYR A 222 1.98 6.51 14.82
N PHE A 223 1.30 7.34 14.03
CA PHE A 223 1.83 8.64 13.64
C PHE A 223 1.96 9.58 14.84
N HIS A 224 0.93 9.64 15.69
CA HIS A 224 0.98 10.41 16.94
C HIS A 224 2.01 9.87 17.93
N GLU A 225 2.13 8.55 18.07
CA GLU A 225 3.16 7.94 18.93
C GLU A 225 4.58 8.26 18.45
N LYS A 226 4.81 8.24 17.13
CA LYS A 226 6.09 8.63 16.54
C LYS A 226 6.43 10.09 16.81
N ASP A 227 5.46 10.99 16.65
CA ASP A 227 5.66 12.42 16.89
C ASP A 227 6.00 12.69 18.37
N ASN A 228 5.28 12.04 19.28
CA ASN A 228 5.57 12.08 20.72
C ASN A 228 6.99 11.54 21.04
N ALA A 229 7.42 10.46 20.38
CA ALA A 229 8.77 9.93 20.55
C ALA A 229 9.85 10.91 20.05
N VAL A 230 9.64 11.57 18.90
CA VAL A 230 10.54 12.61 18.40
C VAL A 230 10.63 13.78 19.37
N HIS A 231 9.48 14.25 19.89
CA HIS A 231 9.44 15.28 20.91
C HIS A 231 10.15 14.88 22.21
N ALA A 232 10.01 13.63 22.65
CA ALA A 232 10.73 13.11 23.81
C ALA A 232 12.24 13.10 23.55
N PHE A 233 12.71 12.66 22.39
CA PHE A 233 14.13 12.69 22.02
C PHE A 233 14.68 14.12 21.98
N MET A 234 13.93 15.08 21.42
CA MET A 234 14.33 16.50 21.42
C MET A 234 14.43 17.06 22.84
N THR A 235 13.50 16.69 23.72
CA THR A 235 13.49 17.12 25.12
C THR A 235 14.68 16.54 25.90
N VAL A 236 14.99 15.25 25.68
CA VAL A 236 16.19 14.61 26.26
C VAL A 236 17.46 15.29 25.77
N ALA A 237 17.57 15.57 24.46
CA ALA A 237 18.73 16.26 23.89
C ALA A 237 18.91 17.67 24.48
N ALA A 238 17.83 18.45 24.63
CA ALA A 238 17.86 19.77 25.25
C ALA A 238 18.26 19.70 26.73
N THR A 239 17.77 18.69 27.46
CA THR A 239 18.12 18.46 28.86
C THR A 239 19.60 18.09 29.01
N SER A 240 20.12 17.24 28.13
CA SER A 240 21.54 16.89 28.12
C SER A 240 22.45 18.09 27.81
N ASP A 241 22.07 18.97 26.88
CA ASP A 241 22.81 20.21 26.62
C ASP A 241 22.78 21.16 27.83
N ALA A 242 21.63 21.27 28.50
CA ALA A 242 21.52 22.03 29.74
C ALA A 242 22.40 21.45 30.85
N MET A 243 22.45 20.13 31.02
CA MET A 243 23.34 19.45 31.98
C MET A 243 24.81 19.67 31.64
N LEU A 244 25.21 19.63 30.36
CA LEU A 244 26.58 19.93 29.94
C LEU A 244 26.97 21.37 30.25
N LYS A 245 26.09 22.34 29.99
CA LYS A 245 26.29 23.75 30.35
C LYS A 245 26.39 23.94 31.86
N MET A 246 25.54 23.24 32.62
CA MET A 246 25.57 23.26 34.08
C MET A 246 26.89 22.67 34.62
N SER A 247 27.34 21.54 34.08
CA SER A 247 28.62 20.92 34.45
C SER A 247 29.81 21.83 34.15
N LYS A 248 29.82 22.50 32.99
CA LYS A 248 30.84 23.53 32.67
C LYS A 248 30.82 24.68 33.68
N LYS A 249 29.64 25.18 34.06
CA LYS A 249 29.51 26.23 35.09
C LYS A 249 30.01 25.74 36.45
N VAL A 250 29.69 24.51 36.84
CA VAL A 250 30.17 23.93 38.11
C VAL A 250 31.69 23.82 38.10
N SER A 251 32.30 23.31 37.02
CA SER A 251 33.76 23.26 36.87
C SER A 251 34.38 24.64 37.02
N GLN A 252 33.85 25.66 36.33
CA GLN A 252 34.33 27.04 36.46
C GLN A 252 34.17 27.61 37.87
N LEU A 253 33.08 27.24 38.57
CA LEU A 253 32.87 27.65 39.95
C LEU A 253 33.86 26.97 40.90
N THR A 254 34.16 25.68 40.67
CA THR A 254 35.16 24.92 41.42
C THR A 254 36.56 25.50 41.22
N ASP A 255 36.94 25.85 39.99
CA ASP A 255 38.22 26.51 39.71
C ASP A 255 38.34 27.84 40.47
N ARG A 256 37.29 28.67 40.41
CA ARG A 256 37.23 29.94 41.17
C ARG A 256 37.28 29.75 42.69
N LEU A 257 36.61 28.72 43.20
CA LEU A 257 36.65 28.39 44.62
C LEU A 257 38.06 27.95 45.04
N ASN A 258 38.73 27.15 44.21
CA ASN A 258 40.11 26.73 44.44
C ASN A 258 41.07 27.92 44.43
N ASP A 259 40.95 28.83 43.46
CA ASP A 259 41.74 30.07 43.39
C ASP A 259 41.48 30.93 44.64
N SER A 260 40.22 31.12 45.02
CA SER A 260 39.86 31.87 46.23
C SER A 260 40.41 31.23 47.50
N SER A 261 40.40 29.89 47.59
CA SER A 261 40.94 29.16 48.73
C SER A 261 42.46 29.27 48.80
N SER A 262 43.13 29.24 47.65
CA SER A 262 44.58 29.47 47.54
C SER A 262 44.97 30.89 47.97
N ILE A 263 44.23 31.91 47.50
CA ILE A 263 44.42 33.30 47.92
C ILE A 263 44.23 33.43 49.44
N GLN A 264 43.14 32.86 49.98
CA GLN A 264 42.84 32.94 51.40
C GLN A 264 43.89 32.23 52.26
N ALA A 265 44.39 31.07 51.82
CA ALA A 265 45.50 30.38 52.47
C ALA A 265 46.80 31.20 52.41
N GLY A 266 47.06 31.88 51.28
CA GLY A 266 48.17 32.82 51.13
C GLY A 266 48.08 33.99 52.10
N SER A 267 46.92 34.64 52.19
CA SER A 267 46.66 35.73 53.14
C SER A 267 46.78 35.28 54.59
N VAL A 268 46.32 34.06 54.94
CA VAL A 268 46.51 33.49 56.28
C VAL A 268 47.99 33.24 56.57
N LYS A 269 48.75 32.75 55.58
CA LYS A 269 50.20 32.54 55.73
C LYS A 269 50.95 33.85 55.93
N GLU A 270 50.59 34.89 55.19
CA GLU A 270 51.12 36.24 55.35
C GLU A 270 50.78 36.81 56.73
N MET A 271 49.52 36.66 57.17
CA MET A 271 49.09 37.07 58.50
C MET A 271 49.86 36.33 59.60
N TYR A 272 50.08 35.03 59.46
CA TYR A 272 50.88 34.24 60.39
C TYR A 272 52.35 34.69 60.41
N SER A 273 52.93 35.00 59.26
CA SER A 273 54.29 35.56 59.15
C SER A 273 54.40 36.91 59.85
N ASN A 274 53.41 37.79 59.66
CA ASN A 274 53.36 39.10 60.32
C ASN A 274 53.19 38.96 61.83
N ILE A 275 52.33 38.05 62.29
CA ILE A 275 52.16 37.73 63.72
C ILE A 275 53.48 37.20 64.30
N SER A 276 54.16 36.30 63.59
CA SER A 276 55.47 35.78 64.01
C SER A 276 56.50 36.90 64.13
N SER A 277 56.65 37.73 63.09
CA SER A 277 57.58 38.86 63.09
C SER A 277 57.27 39.91 64.17
N LEU A 278 55.98 40.14 64.44
CA LEU A 278 55.54 41.00 65.53
C LEU A 278 55.89 40.38 66.88
N SER A 279 55.65 39.07 67.05
CA SER A 279 56.02 38.32 68.25
C SER A 279 57.52 38.38 68.51
N ASP A 280 58.35 38.20 67.48
CA ASP A 280 59.81 38.30 67.59
C ASP A 280 60.25 39.73 67.96
N SER A 281 59.61 40.76 67.38
CA SER A 281 59.87 42.15 67.76
C SER A 281 59.49 42.45 69.21
N ILE A 282 58.38 41.89 69.70
CA ILE A 282 57.96 42.03 71.10
C ILE A 282 58.97 41.33 72.02
N GLY A 283 59.40 40.12 71.67
CA GLY A 283 60.42 39.37 72.41
C GLY A 283 61.73 40.15 72.52
N ASN A 284 62.24 40.65 71.39
CA ASN A 284 63.45 41.48 71.37
C ASN A 284 63.29 42.75 72.21
N ASN A 285 62.16 43.46 72.10
CA ASN A 285 61.92 44.67 72.90
C ASN A 285 61.81 44.38 74.40
N ALA A 286 61.25 43.23 74.78
CA ALA A 286 61.21 42.79 76.17
C ALA A 286 62.63 42.49 76.70
N GLU A 287 63.46 41.80 75.91
CA GLU A 287 64.86 41.51 76.24
C GLU A 287 65.71 42.78 76.38
N TYR A 288 65.56 43.74 75.46
CA TYR A 288 66.22 45.06 75.57
C TYR A 288 65.72 45.87 76.78
N SER A 289 64.46 45.72 77.17
CA SER A 289 63.92 46.39 78.37
C SER A 289 64.43 45.74 79.66
N GLU A 290 64.66 44.43 79.66
CA GLU A 290 65.24 43.70 80.79
C GLU A 290 66.74 44.00 80.96
N LEU A 291 67.48 44.20 79.86
CA LEU A 291 68.86 44.66 79.86
C LEU A 291 69.02 46.14 80.26
N ALA A 292 67.99 46.97 80.08
CA ALA A 292 68.00 48.38 80.50
C ALA A 292 67.63 48.58 81.99
N LEU A 293 67.14 47.51 82.64
CA LEU A 293 66.72 47.51 84.05
C LEU A 293 67.73 46.83 84.99
N ASN A 294 68.83 46.29 84.46
CA ASN A 294 69.99 45.79 85.19
C ASN A 294 71.20 46.71 84.99
#